data_AF-A0A8D3WMQ2-F1
#
_entry.id   AF-A0A8D3WMQ2-F1
#
_cell.length_a   1.000
_cell.length_b   1.000
_cell.length_c   1.000
_cell.angle_alpha   90.00
_cell.angle_beta   90.00
_cell.angle_gamma   90.00
#
_symmetry.space_group_name_H-M   'P 1'
#
loop_
_entity.id
_entity.type
_entity.pdbx_description
1 polymer ?
#
loop_
_entity_poly.entity_id
_entity_poly.type
_entity_poly.pdbx_seq_one_letter_code
_entity_poly.pdbx_strand_id
1 'polypeptide(L)'
;MTVTQADLNALSVAHPNLNANGYGSSAFAPQPVRLDEVQAAYAWIAEQTWLTVPAESSYSLKHVMERVTGMYVTNGAFIAAALLHAPAGLEVQLDDLNPAIGIKVEG
;
A
#
# COMPACT_ATOMS: atom_id res chain seq x y z
N MET A 1 13.39 4.49 -7.68
CA MET A 1 13.96 3.48 -6.75
C MET A 1 13.39 2.13 -7.13
N THR A 2 14.16 1.04 -7.01
CA THR A 2 13.65 -0.33 -7.20
C THR A 2 13.42 -0.94 -5.82
N VAL A 3 12.20 -1.38 -5.54
CA VAL A 3 11.90 -2.13 -4.30
C VAL A 3 12.52 -3.51 -4.39
N THR A 4 13.22 -3.93 -3.34
CA THR A 4 13.89 -5.23 -3.24
C THR A 4 13.16 -6.18 -2.28
N GLN A 5 13.49 -7.47 -2.33
CA GLN A 5 13.00 -8.44 -1.35
C GLN A 5 13.47 -8.09 0.08
N ALA A 6 14.64 -7.49 0.23
CA ALA A 6 15.15 -7.06 1.53
C ALA A 6 14.26 -5.96 2.13
N ASP A 7 13.83 -4.99 1.30
CA ASP A 7 12.89 -3.94 1.74
C ASP A 7 11.56 -4.53 2.19
N LEU A 8 11.01 -5.47 1.42
CA LEU A 8 9.75 -6.15 1.77
C LEU A 8 9.89 -7.00 3.05
N ASN A 9 11.02 -7.67 3.24
CA ASN A 9 11.30 -8.43 4.46
C ASN A 9 11.40 -7.50 5.68
N ALA A 10 12.13 -6.38 5.56
CA ALA A 10 12.24 -5.38 6.62
C ALA A 10 10.87 -4.78 6.97
N LEU A 11 10.07 -4.46 5.95
CA LEU A 11 8.71 -3.97 6.13
C LEU A 11 7.82 -4.99 6.85
N SER A 12 7.91 -6.28 6.49
CA SER A 12 7.13 -7.35 7.11
C SER A 12 7.46 -7.53 8.59
N VAL A 13 8.73 -7.32 8.98
CA VAL A 13 9.15 -7.31 10.39
C VAL A 13 8.59 -6.11 11.15
N ALA A 14 8.61 -4.92 10.53
CA ALA A 14 8.07 -3.70 11.13
C ALA A 14 6.54 -3.68 11.22
N HIS A 15 5.87 -4.39 10.29
CA HIS A 15 4.43 -4.42 10.13
C HIS A 15 3.89 -5.86 10.12
N PRO A 16 3.94 -6.59 11.24
CA PRO A 16 3.59 -8.02 11.29
C PRO A 16 2.12 -8.31 10.96
N ASN A 17 1.26 -7.30 11.01
CA ASN A 17 -0.16 -7.40 10.66
C ASN A 17 -0.44 -7.18 9.16
N LEU A 18 0.57 -6.77 8.37
CA LEU A 18 0.44 -6.57 6.94
C LEU A 18 0.52 -7.92 6.20
N ASN A 19 -0.50 -8.21 5.41
CA ASN A 19 -0.57 -9.38 4.54
C ASN A 19 -1.34 -9.03 3.25
N ALA A 20 -1.43 -9.93 2.27
CA ALA A 20 -2.06 -9.63 0.98
C ALA A 20 -3.50 -9.10 1.08
N ASN A 21 -4.25 -9.45 2.12
CA ASN A 21 -5.62 -8.98 2.31
C ASN A 21 -5.68 -7.49 2.68
N GLY A 22 -4.64 -6.96 3.32
CA GLY A 22 -4.64 -5.62 3.92
C GLY A 22 -3.85 -5.58 5.23
N TYR A 23 -4.22 -4.67 6.12
CA TYR A 23 -3.57 -4.52 7.44
C TYR A 23 -4.46 -5.00 8.60
N GLY A 24 -3.99 -5.97 9.38
CA GLY A 24 -4.75 -6.52 10.50
C GLY A 24 -5.77 -7.58 10.11
N SER A 25 -6.90 -7.62 10.83
CA SER A 25 -7.88 -8.72 10.75
C SER A 25 -8.66 -8.72 9.44
N SER A 26 -8.80 -9.91 8.85
CA SER A 26 -9.55 -10.18 7.63
C SER A 26 -10.43 -11.42 7.80
N ALA A 27 -11.51 -11.53 7.04
CA ALA A 27 -12.29 -12.76 6.94
C ALA A 27 -11.56 -13.90 6.21
N PHE A 28 -10.47 -13.57 5.50
CA PHE A 28 -9.66 -14.50 4.73
C PHE A 28 -8.37 -14.86 5.46
N ALA A 29 -7.88 -16.08 5.22
CA ALA A 29 -6.58 -16.50 5.73
C ALA A 29 -5.47 -15.55 5.23
N PRO A 30 -4.49 -15.17 6.09
CA PRO A 30 -3.41 -14.29 5.68
C PRO A 30 -2.57 -14.96 4.59
N GLN A 31 -2.21 -14.19 3.57
CA GLN A 31 -1.32 -14.61 2.49
C GLN A 31 -0.13 -13.66 2.43
N PRO A 32 1.07 -14.12 2.03
CA PRO A 32 2.24 -13.25 1.93
C PRO A 32 2.03 -12.15 0.89
N VAL A 33 2.53 -10.96 1.18
CA VAL A 33 2.66 -9.89 0.18
C VAL A 33 3.72 -10.29 -0.85
N ARG A 34 3.46 -10.07 -2.13
CA ARG A 34 4.36 -10.46 -3.22
C ARG A 34 5.15 -9.27 -3.75
N LEU A 35 6.44 -9.48 -3.99
CA LEU A 35 7.36 -8.42 -4.42
C LEU A 35 7.00 -7.80 -5.78
N ASP A 36 6.55 -8.61 -6.73
CA ASP A 36 6.15 -8.15 -8.07
C ASP A 36 4.97 -7.16 -8.01
N GLU A 37 3.96 -7.47 -7.20
CA GLU A 37 2.81 -6.58 -6.98
C GLU A 37 3.23 -5.28 -6.27
N VAL A 38 4.13 -5.37 -5.28
CA VAL A 38 4.66 -4.19 -4.57
C VAL A 38 5.44 -3.29 -5.52
N GLN A 39 6.25 -3.86 -6.41
CA GLN A 39 7.01 -3.09 -7.39
C GLN A 39 6.09 -2.36 -8.37
N ALA A 40 5.04 -3.02 -8.85
CA ALA A 40 4.06 -2.41 -9.74
C ALA A 40 3.32 -1.25 -9.04
N ALA A 41 2.86 -1.47 -7.81
CA ALA A 41 2.18 -0.43 -7.03
C ALA A 41 3.11 0.74 -6.68
N TYR A 42 4.37 0.45 -6.31
CA TYR A 42 5.36 1.46 -5.98
C TYR A 42 5.66 2.36 -7.18
N ALA A 43 5.87 1.78 -8.36
CA ALA A 43 6.10 2.54 -9.59
C ALA A 43 4.90 3.45 -9.91
N TRP A 44 3.68 2.94 -9.76
CA TRP A 44 2.48 3.74 -9.99
C TRP A 44 2.32 4.89 -8.99
N ILE A 45 2.51 4.63 -7.68
CA ILE A 45 2.44 5.65 -6.61
C ILE A 45 3.46 6.76 -6.85
N ALA A 46 4.68 6.43 -7.31
CA ALA A 46 5.74 7.41 -7.57
C ALA A 46 5.36 8.47 -8.62
N GLU A 47 4.42 8.15 -9.51
CA GLU A 47 3.94 9.05 -10.56
C GLU A 47 2.75 9.92 -10.10
N GLN A 48 2.15 9.64 -8.94
CA GLN A 48 0.94 10.31 -8.48
C GLN A 48 1.26 11.52 -7.58
N THR A 49 1.34 12.70 -8.19
CA THR A 49 1.57 13.96 -7.46
C THR A 49 0.42 14.36 -6.53
N TRP A 50 -0.76 13.74 -6.69
CA TRP A 50 -2.00 14.06 -5.97
C TRP A 50 -2.23 13.20 -4.72
N LEU A 51 -1.42 12.17 -4.48
CA LEU A 51 -1.55 11.25 -3.34
C LEU A 51 -1.21 11.90 -1.97
N THR A 52 -1.01 13.22 -1.95
CA THR A 52 -0.65 14.03 -0.78
C THR A 52 -1.85 14.72 -0.10
N VAL A 53 -3.09 14.55 -0.58
CA VAL A 53 -4.31 15.24 -0.08
C VAL A 53 -5.58 14.48 -0.50
N PRO A 54 -6.73 14.64 0.22
CA PRO A 54 -7.01 13.99 1.51
C PRO A 54 -7.02 12.45 1.42
N ALA A 55 -6.87 11.80 2.57
CA ALA A 55 -6.68 10.34 2.68
C ALA A 55 -7.84 9.52 2.06
N GLU A 56 -7.51 8.69 1.07
CA GLU A 56 -8.42 7.71 0.44
C GLU A 56 -8.07 6.30 0.91
N SER A 57 -9.06 5.41 0.98
CA SER A 57 -8.80 4.01 1.38
C SER A 57 -7.85 3.32 0.41
N SER A 58 -6.89 2.54 0.93
CA SER A 58 -5.97 1.73 0.12
C SER A 58 -6.70 0.81 -0.87
N TYR A 59 -7.88 0.31 -0.50
CA TYR A 59 -8.69 -0.54 -1.36
C TYR A 59 -9.30 0.23 -2.53
N SER A 60 -9.73 1.47 -2.32
CA SER A 60 -10.19 2.33 -3.40
C SER A 60 -9.05 2.66 -4.36
N LEU A 61 -7.89 3.03 -3.81
CA LEU A 61 -6.72 3.44 -4.60
C LEU A 61 -6.13 2.29 -5.41
N LYS A 62 -6.05 1.07 -4.86
CA LYS A 62 -5.60 -0.09 -5.64
C LYS A 62 -6.52 -0.33 -6.85
N HIS A 63 -7.84 -0.15 -6.69
CA HIS A 63 -8.80 -0.29 -7.79
C HIS A 63 -8.66 0.81 -8.84
N VAL A 64 -8.27 2.02 -8.45
CA VAL A 64 -7.91 3.08 -9.41
C VAL A 64 -6.69 2.65 -10.23
N MET A 65 -5.63 2.19 -9.58
CA MET A 65 -4.45 1.66 -10.27
C MET A 65 -4.81 0.51 -11.22
N GLU A 66 -5.59 -0.47 -10.76
CA GLU A 66 -6.02 -1.64 -11.55
C GLU A 66 -6.75 -1.23 -12.82
N ARG A 67 -7.65 -0.24 -12.73
CA ARG A 67 -8.40 0.28 -13.89
C ARG A 67 -7.52 1.03 -14.88
N VAL A 68 -6.56 1.81 -14.38
CA VAL A 68 -5.66 2.61 -15.23
C VAL A 68 -4.63 1.73 -15.94
N THR A 69 -4.10 0.73 -15.24
CA THR A 69 -2.95 -0.06 -15.72
C THR A 69 -3.33 -1.41 -16.31
N GLY A 70 -4.53 -1.93 -15.99
CA GLY A 70 -4.94 -3.30 -16.32
C GLY A 70 -4.22 -4.39 -15.51
N MET A 71 -3.40 -4.01 -14.52
CA MET A 71 -2.65 -4.94 -13.66
C MET A 71 -3.36 -5.10 -12.32
N TYR A 72 -3.58 -6.34 -11.90
CA TYR A 72 -4.10 -6.65 -10.57
C TYR A 72 -3.00 -6.52 -9.50
N VAL A 73 -3.33 -5.89 -8.36
CA VAL A 73 -2.50 -5.94 -7.15
C VAL A 73 -3.35 -6.24 -5.91
N THR A 74 -2.78 -6.99 -4.97
CA THR A 74 -3.44 -7.20 -3.68
C THR A 74 -3.46 -5.90 -2.86
N ASN A 75 -4.44 -5.77 -1.96
CA ASN A 75 -4.53 -4.60 -1.09
C ASN A 75 -3.28 -4.47 -0.20
N GLY A 76 -2.79 -5.59 0.32
CA GLY A 76 -1.54 -5.64 1.07
C GLY A 76 -0.32 -5.16 0.28
N ALA A 77 -0.21 -5.54 -1.00
CA ALA A 77 0.88 -5.06 -1.85
C ALA A 77 0.81 -3.54 -2.08
N PHE A 78 -0.40 -3.00 -2.25
CA PHE A 78 -0.59 -1.57 -2.41
C PHE A 78 -0.22 -0.79 -1.13
N ILE A 79 -0.64 -1.28 0.04
CA ILE A 79 -0.26 -0.70 1.35
C ILE A 79 1.26 -0.79 1.55
N ALA A 80 1.87 -1.93 1.23
CA ALA A 80 3.31 -2.12 1.34
C ALA A 80 4.08 -1.12 0.48
N ALA A 81 3.64 -0.91 -0.76
CA ALA A 81 4.21 0.09 -1.65
C ALA A 81 4.09 1.50 -1.09
N ALA A 82 2.93 1.87 -0.53
CA ALA A 82 2.71 3.18 0.09
C ALA A 82 3.60 3.40 1.32
N LEU A 83 3.75 2.40 2.20
CA LEU A 83 4.64 2.49 3.37
C LEU A 83 6.12 2.65 2.95
N LEU A 84 6.55 1.97 1.90
CA LEU A 84 7.89 2.14 1.34
C LEU A 84 8.07 3.51 0.65
N HIS A 85 6.98 4.16 0.26
CA HIS A 85 6.97 5.52 -0.27
C HIS A 85 6.85 6.60 0.83
N ALA A 86 6.46 6.24 2.06
CA ALA A 86 6.23 7.17 3.16
C ALA A 86 7.41 8.11 3.49
N PRO A 87 8.69 7.70 3.38
CA PRO A 87 9.81 8.63 3.54
C PRO A 87 9.82 9.80 2.55
N ALA A 88 9.06 9.73 1.45
CA ALA A 88 8.88 10.83 0.48
C ALA A 88 7.70 11.77 0.82
N GLY A 89 7.10 11.64 2.01
CA GLY A 89 6.01 12.49 2.50
C GLY A 89 4.60 11.91 2.32
N LEU A 90 4.48 10.61 2.03
CA LEU A 90 3.19 9.91 1.97
C LEU A 90 2.81 9.38 3.35
N GLU A 91 1.59 9.66 3.82
CA GLU A 91 1.08 9.13 5.08
C GLU A 91 0.20 7.90 4.86
N VAL A 92 0.30 6.93 5.77
CA VAL A 92 -0.56 5.73 5.81
C VAL A 92 -1.11 5.58 7.22
N GLN A 93 -2.43 5.67 7.37
CA GLN A 93 -3.12 5.51 8.66
C GLN A 93 -3.47 4.04 8.87
N LEU A 94 -2.61 3.32 9.60
CA LEU A 94 -2.74 1.88 9.83
C LEU A 94 -3.75 1.54 10.95
N ASP A 95 -5.00 1.99 10.80
CA ASP A 95 -6.08 1.81 11.79
C ASP A 95 -7.10 0.71 11.42
N ASP A 96 -7.16 0.26 10.16
CA ASP A 96 -8.03 -0.83 9.72
C ASP A 96 -7.44 -1.68 8.57
N LEU A 97 -8.27 -2.60 8.03
CA LEU A 97 -7.91 -3.50 6.92
C LEU A 97 -7.53 -2.77 5.63
N ASN A 98 -8.15 -1.62 5.36
CA ASN A 98 -8.02 -0.84 4.14
C ASN A 98 -7.58 0.60 4.47
N PRO A 99 -6.39 0.75 5.09
CA PRO A 99 -5.93 1.97 5.72
C PRO A 99 -6.01 3.15 4.77
N ALA A 100 -6.28 4.33 5.32
CA ALA A 100 -6.29 5.55 4.54
C ALA A 100 -4.85 5.91 4.12
N ILE A 101 -4.65 6.24 2.85
CA ILE A 101 -3.38 6.65 2.25
C ILE A 101 -3.53 8.09 1.76
N GLY A 102 -2.66 8.98 2.25
CA GLY A 102 -2.73 10.43 2.08
C GLY A 102 -2.83 11.18 3.41
N ILE A 103 -2.65 12.51 3.38
CA ILE A 103 -2.72 13.35 4.59
C ILE A 103 -4.18 13.41 5.08
N LYS A 104 -4.40 13.12 6.36
CA LYS A 104 -5.69 13.45 7.01
C LYS A 104 -5.75 14.97 7.11
N VAL A 105 -6.73 15.60 6.47
CA VAL A 105 -7.09 16.95 6.88
C VAL A 105 -7.84 16.80 8.20
N GLU A 106 -7.21 17.17 9.31
CA GLU A 106 -7.93 17.35 10.57
C GLU A 106 -9.05 18.37 10.33
N GLY A 107 -10.29 17.98 10.64
CA GLY A 107 -11.47 18.86 10.61
C GLY A 107 -11.60 19.68 11.88
#